data_AF-A0A091S5S6-F1
#
_entry.id   AF-A0A091S5S6-F1
#
_cell.length_a   1.000
_cell.length_b   1.000
_cell.length_c   1.000
_cell.angle_alpha   90.00
_cell.angle_beta   90.00
_cell.angle_gamma   90.00
#
_symmetry.space_group_name_H-M   'P 1'
#
loop_
_entity.id
_entity.type
_entity.pdbx_description
1 polymer ?
#
loop_
_entity_poly.entity_id
_entity_poly.type
_entity_poly.pdbx_seq_one_letter_code
_entity_poly.pdbx_strand_id
1 'polypeptide(L)'
;GEKLVLSELLQPIRPKSALSSVKKELARVKQKAAVELPLSKEEAKRVVREAAYVTTSKDVGRWQQVVLQNRRAEQLVFPLRQDVATAVPLEQAASAWKARTPLEQEIFGLLHKTKQPITDPLLTPEEAASLQAMSLEEARQRRAELQKARVLQSYYEAKARREKKIKSKKYHRVLKKSKRRKALKEFELLQKSDPEAALARLEELEQLRMQERMSLKHQNKGKWARSRAIIAKYDLEARRAMQEQLAKNKELMQKVHVELPEEKPDDVPEEDLTSVTVPTIPTDASRANPWLLGKPSSPAKEPEAQEGQGDVSEPGVAESKEEMEEEEEMSDEEALLQDFAQKRNVRQQQEGSPEGPGADATEAVSEPLGGIPVTPICAEAEASAGVEP
;
A
#
# COMPACT_ATOMS: atom_id res chain seq x y z
N GLY A 1 -43.65 -37.89 -45.02
CA GLY A 1 -43.72 -38.39 -43.63
C GLY A 1 -42.95 -37.43 -42.76
N GLU A 2 -43.61 -36.85 -41.76
CA GLU A 2 -43.03 -35.87 -40.85
C GLU A 2 -42.06 -36.54 -39.87
N LYS A 3 -40.97 -35.86 -39.52
CA LYS A 3 -39.95 -36.36 -38.58
C LYS A 3 -40.22 -35.76 -37.19
N LEU A 4 -40.81 -36.56 -36.30
CA LEU A 4 -41.07 -36.15 -34.91
C LEU A 4 -39.78 -35.82 -34.16
N VAL A 5 -39.77 -34.76 -33.36
CA VAL A 5 -38.57 -34.32 -32.64
C VAL A 5 -38.54 -34.95 -31.24
N LEU A 6 -37.42 -35.58 -30.88
CA LEU A 6 -37.24 -36.27 -29.59
C LEU A 6 -37.38 -35.37 -28.34
N SER A 7 -37.47 -34.05 -28.47
CA SER A 7 -37.79 -33.14 -27.36
C SER A 7 -39.29 -33.13 -27.03
N GLU A 8 -40.16 -33.18 -28.05
CA GLU A 8 -41.62 -33.10 -27.92
C GLU A 8 -42.16 -34.32 -27.18
N LEU A 9 -41.65 -35.51 -27.49
CA LEU A 9 -41.97 -36.77 -26.81
C LEU A 9 -41.55 -36.80 -25.32
N LEU A 10 -40.65 -35.90 -24.89
CA LEU A 10 -40.13 -35.85 -23.52
C LEU A 10 -40.77 -34.76 -22.66
N GLN A 11 -41.54 -33.83 -23.24
CA GLN A 11 -42.27 -32.81 -22.50
C GLN A 11 -43.34 -33.39 -21.55
N PRO A 12 -44.17 -34.40 -21.94
CA PRO A 12 -45.23 -34.92 -21.06
C PRO A 12 -44.73 -35.69 -19.82
N ILE A 13 -43.45 -36.08 -19.77
CA ILE A 13 -42.90 -36.92 -18.70
C ILE A 13 -42.68 -36.09 -17.42
N ARG A 14 -43.58 -36.30 -16.45
CA ARG A 14 -43.54 -35.69 -15.10
C ARG A 14 -42.34 -36.18 -14.27
N PRO A 15 -41.74 -35.33 -13.41
CA PRO A 15 -40.47 -35.63 -12.72
C PRO A 15 -40.56 -36.74 -11.64
N LYS A 16 -41.76 -37.04 -11.12
CA LYS A 16 -41.99 -38.12 -10.13
C LYS A 16 -42.42 -39.46 -10.75
N SER A 17 -42.33 -39.61 -12.08
CA SER A 17 -42.70 -40.85 -12.78
C SER A 17 -41.53 -41.85 -12.86
N ALA A 18 -41.84 -43.13 -13.03
CA ALA A 18 -40.85 -44.19 -13.28
C ALA A 18 -40.00 -43.95 -14.55
N LEU A 19 -40.50 -43.14 -15.49
CA LEU A 19 -39.81 -42.77 -16.74
C LEU A 19 -38.84 -41.59 -16.57
N SER A 20 -38.72 -41.01 -15.37
CA SER A 20 -37.80 -39.90 -15.09
C SER A 20 -36.32 -40.29 -15.15
N SER A 21 -35.97 -41.57 -14.90
CA SER A 21 -34.63 -42.13 -15.12
C SER A 21 -34.27 -42.10 -16.62
N VAL A 22 -35.15 -42.62 -17.47
CA VAL A 22 -34.99 -42.63 -18.94
C VAL A 22 -34.81 -41.22 -19.49
N LYS A 23 -35.55 -40.22 -18.98
CA LYS A 23 -35.37 -38.81 -19.35
C LYS A 23 -33.98 -38.27 -18.97
N LYS A 24 -33.42 -38.68 -17.82
CA LYS A 24 -32.05 -38.31 -17.39
C LYS A 24 -30.98 -39.04 -18.20
N GLU A 25 -31.17 -40.32 -18.51
CA GLU A 25 -30.25 -41.11 -19.34
C GLU A 25 -30.21 -40.58 -20.77
N LEU A 26 -31.36 -40.27 -21.37
CA LEU A 26 -31.44 -39.68 -22.70
C LEU A 26 -30.85 -38.26 -22.75
N ALA A 27 -30.99 -37.47 -21.67
CA ALA A 27 -30.27 -36.20 -21.54
C ALA A 27 -28.74 -36.40 -21.48
N ARG A 28 -28.26 -37.36 -20.70
CA ARG A 28 -26.84 -37.74 -20.65
C ARG A 28 -26.31 -38.26 -22.00
N VAL A 29 -27.13 -38.98 -22.77
CA VAL A 29 -26.77 -39.44 -24.13
C VAL A 29 -26.72 -38.25 -25.10
N LYS A 30 -27.68 -37.32 -25.04
CA LYS A 30 -27.65 -36.08 -25.84
C LYS A 30 -26.46 -35.18 -25.49
N GLN A 31 -25.94 -35.23 -24.26
CA GLN A 31 -24.75 -34.48 -23.82
C GLN A 31 -23.41 -35.16 -24.14
N LYS A 32 -23.42 -36.47 -24.48
CA LYS A 32 -22.20 -37.19 -24.88
C LYS A 32 -21.95 -36.95 -26.36
N ALA A 33 -20.87 -36.23 -26.67
CA ALA A 33 -20.32 -36.23 -28.01
C ALA A 33 -19.98 -37.66 -28.43
N ALA A 34 -20.20 -37.99 -29.71
CA ALA A 34 -19.80 -39.28 -30.25
C ALA A 34 -18.28 -39.43 -30.13
N VAL A 35 -17.81 -40.62 -29.73
CA VAL A 35 -16.37 -40.91 -29.70
C VAL A 35 -15.87 -40.93 -31.15
N GLU A 36 -14.96 -40.02 -31.48
CA GLU A 36 -14.38 -39.93 -32.81
C GLU A 36 -13.59 -41.22 -33.15
N LEU A 37 -13.50 -41.51 -34.44
CA LEU A 37 -12.69 -42.63 -34.92
C LEU A 37 -11.22 -42.39 -34.50
N PRO A 38 -10.53 -43.41 -33.95
CA PRO A 38 -9.15 -43.24 -33.54
C PRO A 38 -8.27 -42.87 -34.75
N LEU A 39 -7.50 -41.80 -34.61
CA LEU A 39 -6.51 -41.35 -35.59
C LEU A 39 -5.53 -42.47 -35.97
N SER A 40 -4.85 -42.32 -37.11
CA SER A 40 -3.80 -43.27 -37.48
C SER A 40 -2.71 -43.34 -36.40
N LYS A 41 -2.00 -44.47 -36.33
CA LYS A 41 -0.93 -44.69 -35.32
C LYS A 41 0.16 -43.63 -35.37
N GLU A 42 0.37 -42.99 -36.52
CA GLU A 42 1.40 -41.96 -36.71
C GLU A 42 0.92 -40.58 -36.26
N GLU A 43 -0.32 -40.20 -36.61
CA GLU A 43 -0.97 -38.98 -36.16
C GLU A 43 -1.17 -38.99 -34.64
N ALA A 44 -1.65 -40.09 -34.06
CA ALA A 44 -1.78 -40.23 -32.60
C ALA A 44 -0.43 -40.04 -31.88
N LYS A 45 0.66 -40.65 -32.41
CA LYS A 45 2.03 -40.43 -31.90
C LYS A 45 2.54 -39.01 -32.12
N ARG A 46 2.05 -38.30 -33.15
CA ARG A 46 2.38 -36.89 -33.37
C ARG A 46 1.70 -36.00 -32.33
N VAL A 47 0.39 -36.16 -32.12
CA VAL A 47 -0.37 -35.42 -31.10
C VAL A 47 0.21 -35.62 -29.71
N VAL A 48 0.56 -36.86 -29.33
CA VAL A 48 1.21 -37.14 -28.03
C VAL A 48 2.57 -36.45 -27.90
N ARG A 49 3.39 -36.40 -28.97
CA ARG A 49 4.67 -35.67 -28.96
C ARG A 49 4.49 -34.17 -28.85
N GLU A 50 3.51 -33.59 -29.55
CA GLU A 50 3.20 -32.17 -29.49
C GLU A 50 2.70 -31.77 -28.08
N ALA A 51 1.82 -32.58 -27.48
CA ALA A 51 1.39 -32.40 -26.09
C ALA A 51 2.55 -32.51 -25.08
N ALA A 52 3.42 -33.52 -25.24
CA ALA A 52 4.60 -33.70 -24.39
C ALA A 52 5.61 -32.55 -24.55
N TYR A 53 5.79 -32.01 -25.76
CA TYR A 53 6.64 -30.84 -25.99
C TYR A 53 6.11 -29.60 -25.26
N VAL A 54 4.79 -29.38 -25.25
CA VAL A 54 4.17 -28.26 -24.52
C VAL A 54 4.36 -28.40 -23.01
N THR A 55 4.30 -29.61 -22.43
CA THR A 55 4.56 -29.80 -21.00
C THR A 55 6.04 -29.61 -20.67
N THR A 56 6.96 -30.26 -21.41
CA THR A 56 8.40 -30.14 -21.15
C THR A 56 8.91 -28.71 -21.38
N SER A 57 8.37 -27.98 -22.36
CA SER A 57 8.70 -26.57 -22.60
C SER A 57 8.33 -25.69 -21.40
N LYS A 58 7.16 -25.93 -20.78
CA LYS A 58 6.75 -25.24 -19.54
C LYS A 58 7.66 -25.58 -18.35
N ASP A 59 8.07 -26.85 -18.21
CA ASP A 59 8.97 -27.29 -17.14
C ASP A 59 10.38 -26.67 -17.30
N VAL A 60 10.92 -26.65 -18.52
CA VAL A 60 12.19 -25.95 -18.85
C VAL A 60 12.06 -24.44 -18.64
N GLY A 61 10.91 -23.84 -18.97
CA GLY A 61 10.62 -22.43 -18.75
C GLY A 61 10.78 -21.97 -17.30
N ARG A 62 10.56 -22.85 -16.31
CA ARG A 62 10.82 -22.54 -14.88
C ARG A 62 12.27 -22.15 -14.61
N TRP A 63 13.21 -22.75 -15.34
CA TRP A 63 14.65 -22.48 -15.21
C TRP A 63 15.11 -21.21 -15.92
N GLN A 64 14.27 -20.62 -16.78
CA GLN A 64 14.64 -19.45 -17.59
C GLN A 64 15.05 -18.25 -16.72
N GLN A 65 14.42 -18.05 -15.56
CA GLN A 65 14.79 -16.97 -14.64
C GLN A 65 16.20 -17.16 -14.05
N VAL A 66 16.54 -18.38 -13.61
CA VAL A 66 17.88 -18.71 -13.08
C VAL A 66 18.94 -18.55 -14.18
N VAL A 67 18.64 -19.01 -15.40
CA VAL A 67 19.53 -18.83 -16.56
C VAL A 67 19.73 -17.35 -16.89
N LEU A 68 18.68 -16.51 -16.84
CA LEU A 68 18.80 -15.07 -17.07
C LEU A 68 19.56 -14.36 -15.95
N GLN A 69 19.37 -14.75 -14.69
CA GLN A 69 20.16 -14.24 -13.56
C GLN A 69 21.64 -14.58 -13.73
N ASN A 70 21.96 -15.84 -14.02
CA ASN A 70 23.34 -16.27 -14.24
C ASN A 70 24.00 -15.61 -15.47
N ARG A 71 23.23 -15.28 -16.51
CA ARG A 71 23.71 -14.50 -17.68
C ARG A 71 23.91 -13.01 -17.41
N ARG A 72 23.22 -12.45 -16.40
CA ARG A 72 23.32 -11.04 -16.00
C ARG A 72 24.37 -10.81 -14.90
N ALA A 73 24.76 -11.86 -14.18
CA ALA A 73 25.80 -11.78 -13.17
C ALA A 73 27.16 -11.51 -13.83
N GLU A 74 27.85 -10.46 -13.37
CA GLU A 74 29.19 -10.08 -13.85
C GLU A 74 30.24 -11.15 -13.52
N GLN A 75 30.06 -11.85 -12.40
CA GLN A 75 30.91 -12.96 -11.97
C GLN A 75 30.05 -14.13 -11.48
N LEU A 76 30.39 -15.34 -11.96
CA LEU A 76 29.89 -16.60 -11.44
C LEU A 76 31.02 -17.33 -10.72
N VAL A 77 30.81 -17.68 -9.46
CA VAL A 77 31.77 -18.46 -8.66
C VAL A 77 31.32 -19.92 -8.65
N PHE A 78 32.20 -20.81 -9.13
CA PHE A 78 31.99 -22.25 -9.14
C PHE A 78 32.93 -22.94 -8.14
N PRO A 79 32.51 -24.02 -7.44
CA PRO A 79 31.18 -24.64 -7.50
C PRO A 79 30.08 -23.71 -6.97
N LEU A 80 28.87 -23.80 -7.54
CA LEU A 80 27.72 -23.10 -6.96
C LEU A 80 27.54 -23.55 -5.52
N ARG A 81 27.13 -22.64 -4.64
CA ARG A 81 26.73 -22.99 -3.27
C ARG A 81 25.59 -23.99 -3.36
N GLN A 82 25.89 -25.25 -3.07
CA GLN A 82 24.88 -26.25 -2.78
C GLN A 82 24.26 -25.89 -1.44
N ASP A 83 22.98 -26.21 -1.25
CA ASP A 83 22.32 -26.16 0.05
C ASP A 83 22.83 -27.34 0.92
N VAL A 84 24.12 -27.32 1.25
CA VAL A 84 24.69 -28.15 2.29
C VAL A 84 24.03 -27.76 3.60
N ALA A 85 23.28 -28.69 4.18
CA ALA A 85 22.62 -28.51 5.47
C ALA A 85 23.62 -27.93 6.47
N THR A 86 23.32 -26.73 6.96
CA THR A 86 24.27 -25.90 7.68
C THR A 86 24.79 -26.61 8.93
N ALA A 87 26.11 -26.76 9.01
CA ALA A 87 26.76 -27.14 10.26
C ALA A 87 26.36 -26.12 11.35
N VAL A 88 25.91 -26.64 12.49
CA VAL A 88 25.47 -25.82 13.62
C VAL A 88 26.62 -24.92 14.08
N PRO A 89 26.41 -23.59 14.25
CA PRO A 89 27.44 -22.69 14.78
C PRO A 89 28.03 -23.21 16.09
N LEU A 90 29.36 -23.11 16.24
CA LEU A 90 30.08 -23.70 17.37
C LEU A 90 29.54 -23.22 18.73
N GLU A 91 29.07 -21.98 18.81
CA GLU A 91 28.43 -21.40 19.99
C GLU A 91 27.13 -22.12 20.39
N GLN A 92 26.32 -22.52 19.41
CA GLN A 92 25.11 -23.32 19.63
C GLN A 92 25.44 -24.77 19.98
N ALA A 93 26.54 -25.33 19.44
CA ALA A 93 27.03 -26.64 19.83
C ALA A 93 27.61 -26.66 21.26
N ALA A 94 28.33 -25.62 21.66
CA ALA A 94 28.94 -25.47 22.98
C ALA A 94 27.90 -25.23 24.07
N SER A 95 26.92 -24.34 23.83
CA SER A 95 25.80 -24.10 24.76
C SER A 95 24.87 -25.31 24.93
N ALA A 96 24.81 -26.21 23.94
CA ALA A 96 24.09 -27.47 24.02
C ALA A 96 24.87 -28.61 24.72
N TRP A 97 26.13 -28.39 25.09
CA TRP A 97 26.98 -29.40 25.73
C TRP A 97 26.55 -29.68 27.18
N LYS A 98 26.66 -30.94 27.61
CA LYS A 98 26.27 -31.42 28.94
C LYS A 98 27.21 -32.54 29.39
N ALA A 99 27.53 -32.56 30.68
CA ALA A 99 28.27 -33.65 31.33
C ALA A 99 27.58 -35.01 31.12
N ARG A 100 28.33 -35.99 30.59
CA ARG A 100 27.84 -37.35 30.30
C ARG A 100 28.47 -38.42 31.19
N THR A 101 29.72 -38.26 31.61
CA THR A 101 30.39 -39.24 32.47
C THR A 101 30.09 -38.99 33.95
N PRO A 102 30.14 -40.02 34.83
CA PRO A 102 29.88 -39.84 36.26
C PRO A 102 30.88 -38.87 36.90
N LEU A 103 32.15 -38.91 36.48
CA LEU A 103 33.19 -38.00 36.95
C LEU A 103 32.94 -36.54 36.51
N GLU A 104 32.49 -36.29 35.28
CA GLU A 104 32.05 -34.94 34.87
C GLU A 104 30.86 -34.46 35.71
N GLN A 105 29.90 -35.34 36.03
CA GLN A 105 28.72 -35.01 36.83
C GLN A 105 29.08 -34.73 38.30
N GLU A 106 30.05 -35.46 38.87
CA GLU A 106 30.58 -35.21 40.21
C GLU A 106 31.35 -33.89 40.27
N ILE A 107 32.22 -33.60 39.30
CA ILE A 107 32.96 -32.33 39.21
C ILE A 107 31.98 -31.15 39.05
N PHE A 108 31.05 -31.23 38.10
CA PHE A 108 30.07 -30.15 37.86
C PHE A 108 29.10 -29.99 39.04
N GLY A 109 28.74 -31.10 39.69
CA GLY A 109 27.98 -31.10 40.93
C GLY A 109 28.72 -30.47 42.10
N LEU A 110 30.05 -30.64 42.20
CA LEU A 110 30.89 -29.98 43.19
C LEU A 110 30.95 -28.46 42.93
N LEU A 111 31.23 -28.05 41.69
CA LEU A 111 31.27 -26.64 41.27
C LEU A 111 29.94 -25.91 41.53
N HIS A 112 28.80 -26.56 41.30
CA HIS A 112 27.49 -26.00 41.65
C HIS A 112 27.23 -25.95 43.17
N LYS A 113 27.66 -26.96 43.94
CA LYS A 113 27.47 -27.00 45.41
C LYS A 113 28.30 -25.94 46.13
N THR A 114 29.53 -25.70 45.69
CA THR A 114 30.37 -24.60 46.20
C THR A 114 29.82 -23.22 45.82
N LYS A 115 28.78 -23.17 44.97
CA LYS A 115 28.28 -21.96 44.29
C LYS A 115 29.41 -21.19 43.63
N GLN A 116 30.47 -21.90 43.20
CA GLN A 116 31.57 -21.25 42.52
C GLN A 116 31.01 -20.65 41.22
N PRO A 117 31.16 -19.34 41.06
CA PRO A 117 30.64 -18.69 39.88
C PRO A 117 31.50 -19.12 38.70
N ILE A 118 30.88 -19.79 37.73
CA ILE A 118 31.56 -20.16 36.47
C ILE A 118 32.05 -18.89 35.73
N THR A 119 31.49 -17.73 36.07
CA THR A 119 32.04 -16.38 35.83
C THR A 119 31.74 -15.48 37.03
N ASP A 120 32.77 -14.91 37.69
CA ASP A 120 32.64 -14.12 38.94
C ASP A 120 31.59 -12.98 38.87
N PRO A 121 30.58 -12.94 39.78
CA PRO A 121 29.71 -11.81 39.95
C PRO A 121 30.43 -10.73 40.78
N LEU A 122 30.63 -9.57 40.16
CA LEU A 122 31.56 -8.55 40.66
C LEU A 122 31.10 -7.75 41.91
N LEU A 123 29.91 -8.00 42.47
CA LEU A 123 29.28 -7.16 43.49
C LEU A 123 28.58 -7.95 44.61
N THR A 124 28.57 -7.38 45.82
CA THR A 124 27.95 -7.94 47.05
C THR A 124 26.43 -7.71 47.12
N PRO A 125 25.65 -8.42 47.96
CA PRO A 125 24.19 -8.27 48.01
C PRO A 125 23.69 -6.90 48.50
N GLU A 126 24.46 -6.18 49.31
CA GLU A 126 24.11 -4.83 49.77
C GLU A 126 24.41 -3.77 48.69
N GLU A 127 25.47 -3.99 47.91
CA GLU A 127 25.72 -3.25 46.65
C GLU A 127 24.64 -3.57 45.60
N ALA A 128 24.13 -4.81 45.55
CA ALA A 128 23.02 -5.17 44.68
C ALA A 128 21.69 -4.49 45.11
N ALA A 129 21.44 -4.32 46.41
CA ALA A 129 20.24 -3.62 46.91
C ALA A 129 20.32 -2.09 46.71
N SER A 130 21.50 -1.49 46.92
CA SER A 130 21.75 -0.07 46.64
C SER A 130 21.81 0.23 45.13
N LEU A 131 22.25 -0.73 44.32
CA LEU A 131 21.96 -0.72 42.89
C LEU A 131 20.47 -0.78 42.65
N GLN A 132 19.71 -1.75 43.16
CA GLN A 132 18.26 -1.89 42.92
C GLN A 132 17.42 -0.64 43.23
N ALA A 133 17.87 0.28 44.11
CA ALA A 133 17.21 1.57 44.31
C ALA A 133 17.11 2.42 43.02
N MET A 134 18.06 2.26 42.08
CA MET A 134 17.98 2.63 40.66
C MET A 134 19.02 1.78 39.91
N SER A 135 18.69 0.54 39.52
CA SER A 135 19.73 -0.39 39.06
C SER A 135 20.48 0.19 37.86
N LEU A 136 21.80 -0.01 37.77
CA LEU A 136 22.58 0.48 36.62
C LEU A 136 21.96 -0.02 35.30
N GLU A 137 21.36 -1.20 35.33
CA GLU A 137 20.59 -1.79 34.24
C GLU A 137 19.28 -1.06 33.99
N GLU A 138 18.43 -0.80 34.98
CA GLU A 138 17.20 0.02 34.80
C GLU A 138 17.50 1.47 34.39
N ALA A 139 18.55 2.08 34.92
CA ALA A 139 18.98 3.41 34.52
C ALA A 139 19.47 3.43 33.06
N ARG A 140 20.18 2.37 32.63
CA ARG A 140 20.53 2.16 31.22
C ARG A 140 19.30 1.87 30.36
N GLN A 141 18.34 1.07 30.83
CA GLN A 141 17.09 0.75 30.16
C GLN A 141 16.24 2.01 29.96
N ARG A 142 15.95 2.77 31.03
CA ARG A 142 15.24 4.06 30.94
C ARG A 142 15.98 5.07 30.06
N ARG A 143 17.31 5.12 30.10
CA ARG A 143 18.10 5.95 29.17
C ARG A 143 17.95 5.49 27.72
N ALA A 144 17.97 4.18 27.46
CA ALA A 144 17.75 3.62 26.13
C ALA A 144 16.31 3.81 25.64
N GLU A 145 15.30 3.72 26.50
CA GLU A 145 13.90 4.05 26.23
C GLU A 145 13.73 5.53 25.88
N LEU A 146 14.32 6.42 26.67
CA LEU A 146 14.33 7.87 26.37
C LEU A 146 15.06 8.19 25.06
N GLN A 147 16.16 7.50 24.75
CA GLN A 147 16.84 7.62 23.46
C GLN A 147 15.96 7.12 22.31
N LYS A 148 15.33 5.93 22.44
CA LYS A 148 14.37 5.40 21.47
C LYS A 148 13.20 6.37 21.24
N ALA A 149 12.61 6.91 22.31
CA ALA A 149 11.51 7.87 22.25
C ALA A 149 11.90 9.17 21.54
N ARG A 150 13.07 9.75 21.86
CA ARG A 150 13.62 10.95 21.18
C ARG A 150 13.87 10.70 19.70
N VAL A 151 14.42 9.53 19.34
CA VAL A 151 14.66 9.14 17.95
C VAL A 151 13.33 8.97 17.19
N LEU A 152 12.33 8.29 17.77
CA LEU A 152 11.00 8.16 17.17
C LEU A 152 10.36 9.53 16.94
N GLN A 153 10.35 10.41 17.95
CA GLN A 153 9.82 11.78 17.84
C GLN A 153 10.52 12.57 16.72
N SER A 154 11.85 12.53 16.64
CA SER A 154 12.60 13.24 15.60
C SER A 154 12.30 12.71 14.19
N TYR A 155 12.10 11.39 14.01
CA TYR A 155 11.64 10.82 12.74
C TYR A 155 10.23 11.28 12.36
N TYR A 156 9.28 11.30 13.31
CA TYR A 156 7.93 11.81 13.05
C TYR A 156 7.93 13.29 12.70
N GLU A 157 8.71 14.11 13.40
CA GLU A 157 8.90 15.53 13.07
C GLU A 157 9.54 15.73 11.69
N ALA A 158 10.61 15.01 11.38
CA ALA A 158 11.28 15.08 10.08
C ALA A 158 10.34 14.67 8.94
N LYS A 159 9.53 13.62 9.16
CA LYS A 159 8.47 13.19 8.24
C LYS A 159 7.42 14.29 8.06
N ALA A 160 6.85 14.83 9.13
CA ALA A 160 5.83 15.89 9.05
C ALA A 160 6.36 17.18 8.39
N ARG A 161 7.60 17.58 8.70
CA ARG A 161 8.29 18.70 8.03
C ARG A 161 8.49 18.42 6.53
N ARG A 162 8.81 17.18 6.15
CA ARG A 162 8.97 16.77 4.74
C ARG A 162 7.61 16.78 4.02
N GLU A 163 6.56 16.23 4.61
CA GLU A 163 5.19 16.24 4.07
C GLU A 163 4.67 17.68 3.89
N LYS A 164 4.93 18.57 4.85
CA LYS A 164 4.63 20.02 4.74
C LYS A 164 5.46 20.73 3.65
N LYS A 165 6.68 20.26 3.36
CA LYS A 165 7.54 20.78 2.28
C LYS A 165 7.16 20.25 0.90
N ILE A 166 6.43 19.13 0.77
CA ILE A 166 5.92 18.66 -0.52
C ILE A 166 4.81 19.62 -0.96
N LYS A 167 5.06 20.38 -2.04
CA LYS A 167 4.11 21.36 -2.61
C LYS A 167 3.40 20.86 -3.87
N SER A 168 3.66 19.64 -4.32
CA SER A 168 3.10 19.14 -5.59
C SER A 168 1.60 18.86 -5.50
N LYS A 169 0.84 19.39 -6.46
CA LYS A 169 -0.63 19.24 -6.53
C LYS A 169 -1.06 17.76 -6.60
N LYS A 170 -0.30 16.91 -7.32
CA LYS A 170 -0.54 15.47 -7.44
C LYS A 170 -0.45 14.76 -6.08
N TYR A 171 0.60 15.04 -5.29
CA TYR A 171 0.75 14.45 -3.95
C TYR A 171 -0.42 14.80 -3.02
N HIS A 172 -0.82 16.07 -2.95
CA HIS A 172 -1.94 16.47 -2.08
C HIS A 172 -3.30 15.94 -2.55
N ARG A 173 -3.54 15.80 -3.87
CA ARG A 173 -4.72 15.10 -4.41
C ARG A 173 -4.75 13.65 -3.95
N VAL A 174 -3.66 12.91 -4.17
CA VAL A 174 -3.55 11.49 -3.84
C VAL A 174 -3.60 11.25 -2.32
N LEU A 175 -2.93 12.07 -1.51
CA LEU A 175 -2.99 11.99 -0.04
C LEU A 175 -4.41 12.22 0.50
N LYS A 176 -5.16 13.18 -0.06
CA LYS A 176 -6.58 13.39 0.29
C LYS A 176 -7.47 12.22 -0.17
N LYS A 177 -7.22 11.63 -1.35
CA LYS A 177 -7.92 10.42 -1.84
C LYS A 177 -7.66 9.23 -0.92
N SER A 178 -6.39 8.99 -0.55
CA SER A 178 -5.98 7.93 0.39
C SER A 178 -6.60 8.09 1.78
N LYS A 179 -6.58 9.29 2.37
CA LYS A 179 -7.23 9.56 3.67
C LYS A 179 -8.74 9.28 3.65
N ARG A 180 -9.44 9.69 2.58
CA ARG A 180 -10.88 9.37 2.41
C ARG A 180 -11.12 7.87 2.26
N ARG A 181 -10.34 7.16 1.42
CA ARG A 181 -10.41 5.69 1.29
C ARG A 181 -10.20 4.99 2.65
N LYS A 182 -9.29 5.49 3.49
CA LYS A 182 -9.05 4.93 4.83
C LYS A 182 -10.23 5.13 5.77
N ALA A 183 -10.78 6.33 5.86
CA ALA A 183 -11.96 6.61 6.67
C ALA A 183 -13.18 5.76 6.26
N LEU A 184 -13.38 5.52 4.95
CA LEU A 184 -14.42 4.61 4.45
C LEU A 184 -14.15 3.16 4.88
N LYS A 185 -12.92 2.65 4.71
CA LYS A 185 -12.55 1.30 5.17
C LYS A 185 -12.67 1.13 6.67
N GLU A 186 -12.30 2.14 7.46
CA GLU A 186 -12.47 2.17 8.91
C GLU A 186 -13.95 2.10 9.29
N PHE A 187 -14.83 2.81 8.56
CA PHE A 187 -16.28 2.73 8.73
C PHE A 187 -16.88 1.37 8.32
N GLU A 188 -16.47 0.81 7.18
CA GLU A 188 -16.87 -0.54 6.74
C GLU A 188 -16.43 -1.64 7.71
N LEU A 189 -15.25 -1.49 8.33
CA LEU A 189 -14.76 -2.41 9.35
C LEU A 189 -15.58 -2.29 10.64
N LEU A 190 -15.88 -1.07 11.09
CA LEU A 190 -16.77 -0.83 12.23
C LEU A 190 -18.17 -1.40 11.99
N GLN A 191 -18.73 -1.26 10.78
CA GLN A 191 -20.02 -1.84 10.41
C GLN A 191 -20.03 -3.37 10.49
N LYS A 192 -18.88 -4.02 10.26
CA LYS A 192 -18.71 -5.49 10.29
C LYS A 192 -18.36 -6.03 11.67
N SER A 193 -17.66 -5.27 12.52
CA SER A 193 -17.32 -5.69 13.89
C SER A 193 -18.40 -5.31 14.89
N ASP A 194 -18.82 -4.04 14.88
CA ASP A 194 -19.57 -3.39 15.94
C ASP A 194 -20.67 -2.49 15.33
N PRO A 195 -21.81 -3.04 14.87
CA PRO A 195 -22.85 -2.28 14.20
C PRO A 195 -23.40 -1.12 15.04
N GLU A 196 -23.44 -1.28 16.37
CA GLU A 196 -23.82 -0.20 17.32
C GLU A 196 -22.85 0.98 17.26
N ALA A 197 -21.54 0.73 17.17
CA ALA A 197 -20.53 1.78 17.05
C ALA A 197 -20.60 2.47 15.68
N ALA A 198 -20.91 1.74 14.61
CA ALA A 198 -21.14 2.33 13.29
C ALA A 198 -22.38 3.24 13.27
N LEU A 199 -23.47 2.84 13.92
CA LEU A 199 -24.67 3.67 14.09
C LEU A 199 -24.36 4.94 14.90
N ALA A 200 -23.66 4.82 16.04
CA ALA A 200 -23.23 5.98 16.83
C ALA A 200 -22.38 6.97 16.02
N ARG A 201 -21.51 6.49 15.11
CA ARG A 201 -20.76 7.37 14.18
C ARG A 201 -21.64 8.09 13.16
N LEU A 202 -22.70 7.45 12.67
CA LEU A 202 -23.68 8.12 11.80
C LEU A 202 -24.48 9.17 12.58
N GLU A 203 -24.91 8.84 13.80
CA GLU A 203 -25.61 9.77 14.69
C GLU A 203 -24.73 10.99 15.05
N GLU A 204 -23.44 10.81 15.34
CA GLU A 204 -22.48 11.92 15.52
C GLU A 204 -22.49 12.88 14.32
N LEU A 205 -22.45 12.34 13.10
CA LEU A 205 -22.48 13.13 11.86
C LEU A 205 -23.84 13.82 11.64
N GLU A 206 -24.96 13.15 11.94
CA GLU A 206 -26.29 13.76 11.85
C GLU A 206 -26.52 14.84 12.93
N GLN A 207 -26.01 14.65 14.15
CA GLN A 207 -26.02 15.67 15.20
C GLN A 207 -25.22 16.90 14.79
N LEU A 208 -24.02 16.73 14.24
CA LEU A 208 -23.21 17.83 13.71
C LEU A 208 -23.92 18.56 12.55
N ARG A 209 -24.60 17.82 11.68
CA ARG A 209 -25.44 18.34 10.60
C ARG A 209 -26.65 19.14 11.13
N MET A 210 -27.35 18.62 12.14
CA MET A 210 -28.44 19.33 12.83
C MET A 210 -27.92 20.62 13.48
N GLN A 211 -26.81 20.56 14.21
CA GLN A 211 -26.19 21.73 14.83
C GLN A 211 -25.81 22.80 13.79
N GLU A 212 -25.28 22.42 12.62
CA GLU A 212 -24.98 23.37 11.54
C GLU A 212 -26.25 23.96 10.91
N ARG A 213 -27.33 23.17 10.73
CA ARG A 213 -28.63 23.66 10.24
C ARG A 213 -29.28 24.65 11.22
N MET A 214 -29.21 24.36 12.52
CA MET A 214 -29.81 25.20 13.57
C MET A 214 -28.99 26.47 13.82
N SER A 215 -27.66 26.37 13.84
CA SER A 215 -26.79 27.50 14.19
C SER A 215 -26.29 28.32 13.00
N LEU A 216 -26.37 27.78 11.77
CA LEU A 216 -25.97 28.42 10.51
C LEU A 216 -24.53 29.01 10.54
N LYS A 217 -23.64 28.44 11.37
CA LYS A 217 -22.32 29.00 11.69
C LYS A 217 -21.39 29.11 10.48
N HIS A 218 -21.40 28.10 9.61
CA HIS A 218 -20.55 28.06 8.41
C HIS A 218 -21.27 28.60 7.16
N GLN A 219 -22.45 29.21 7.32
CA GLN A 219 -23.11 29.94 6.24
C GLN A 219 -22.46 31.31 6.00
N ASN A 220 -22.29 31.71 4.74
CA ASN A 220 -21.70 32.99 4.33
C ASN A 220 -22.54 34.24 4.67
N LYS A 221 -23.53 34.14 5.56
CA LYS A 221 -24.49 35.21 5.89
C LYS A 221 -23.96 36.17 6.98
N GLY A 222 -23.02 35.73 7.82
CA GLY A 222 -22.49 36.49 8.98
C GLY A 222 -21.53 37.62 8.63
N LYS A 223 -21.29 38.54 9.58
CA LYS A 223 -20.43 39.73 9.41
C LYS A 223 -19.01 39.39 8.94
N TRP A 224 -18.41 38.33 9.49
CA TRP A 224 -17.07 37.85 9.10
C TRP A 224 -17.00 37.39 7.65
N ALA A 225 -17.99 36.61 7.18
CA ALA A 225 -18.03 36.15 5.80
C ALA A 225 -18.21 37.33 4.83
N ARG A 226 -19.03 38.32 5.17
CA ARG A 226 -19.21 39.54 4.37
C ARG A 226 -17.93 40.38 4.28
N SER A 227 -17.22 40.60 5.39
CA SER A 227 -15.96 41.37 5.36
C SER A 227 -14.86 40.61 4.62
N ARG A 228 -14.68 39.30 4.89
CA ARG A 228 -13.67 38.49 4.22
C ARG A 228 -13.99 38.29 2.73
N ALA A 229 -15.25 38.31 2.30
CA ALA A 229 -15.63 38.30 0.88
C ALA A 229 -15.25 39.58 0.11
N ILE A 230 -15.28 40.75 0.75
CA ILE A 230 -14.78 41.99 0.16
C ILE A 230 -13.24 41.89 0.01
N ILE A 231 -12.56 41.43 1.05
CA ILE A 231 -11.09 41.30 1.09
C ILE A 231 -10.60 40.20 0.13
N ALA A 232 -11.39 39.13 -0.10
CA ALA A 232 -11.09 38.02 -1.02
C ALA A 232 -11.00 38.38 -2.51
N LYS A 233 -11.34 39.62 -2.88
CA LYS A 233 -11.05 40.18 -4.20
C LYS A 233 -9.55 40.45 -4.40
N TYR A 234 -8.84 40.76 -3.32
CA TYR A 234 -7.45 41.24 -3.34
C TYR A 234 -6.48 40.30 -2.60
N ASP A 235 -6.95 39.57 -1.58
CA ASP A 235 -6.15 38.66 -0.76
C ASP A 235 -6.49 37.18 -1.05
N LEU A 236 -5.45 36.39 -1.36
CA LEU A 236 -5.57 34.95 -1.61
C LEU A 236 -5.90 34.16 -0.33
N GLU A 237 -5.45 34.60 0.84
CA GLU A 237 -5.75 33.96 2.12
C GLU A 237 -7.20 34.19 2.52
N ALA A 238 -7.76 35.37 2.23
CA ALA A 238 -9.19 35.63 2.36
C ALA A 238 -10.04 34.70 1.51
N ARG A 239 -9.63 34.49 0.25
CA ARG A 239 -10.32 33.59 -0.67
C ARG A 239 -10.26 32.14 -0.22
N ARG A 240 -9.11 31.68 0.30
CA ARG A 240 -8.96 30.34 0.92
C ARG A 240 -9.82 30.18 2.16
N ALA A 241 -9.77 31.12 3.10
CA ALA A 241 -10.56 31.05 4.34
C ALA A 241 -12.08 31.01 4.07
N MET A 242 -12.56 31.73 3.05
CA MET A 242 -13.96 31.66 2.61
C MET A 242 -14.29 30.31 1.96
N GLN A 243 -13.40 29.77 1.12
CA GLN A 243 -13.55 28.43 0.55
C GLN A 243 -13.54 27.32 1.62
N GLU A 244 -12.73 27.46 2.67
CA GLU A 244 -12.69 26.55 3.82
C GLU A 244 -13.97 26.62 4.65
N GLN A 245 -14.56 27.81 4.86
CA GLN A 245 -15.86 27.94 5.52
C GLN A 245 -16.96 27.22 4.70
N LEU A 246 -16.98 27.42 3.38
CA LEU A 246 -17.92 26.72 2.49
C LEU A 246 -17.66 25.20 2.42
N ALA A 247 -16.41 24.76 2.45
CA ALA A 247 -16.07 23.33 2.48
C ALA A 247 -16.58 22.67 3.76
N LYS A 248 -16.34 23.28 4.93
CA LYS A 248 -16.88 22.83 6.22
C LYS A 248 -18.40 22.79 6.23
N ASN A 249 -19.07 23.80 5.67
CA ASN A 249 -20.52 23.78 5.55
C ASN A 249 -21.00 22.61 4.68
N LYS A 250 -20.34 22.31 3.55
CA LYS A 250 -20.67 21.15 2.71
C LYS A 250 -20.41 19.82 3.43
N GLU A 251 -19.27 19.67 4.10
CA GLU A 251 -18.91 18.48 4.88
C GLU A 251 -19.95 18.20 5.99
N LEU A 252 -20.35 19.23 6.75
CA LEU A 252 -21.37 19.13 7.78
C LEU A 252 -22.79 18.93 7.24
N MET A 253 -23.11 19.42 6.03
CA MET A 253 -24.45 19.35 5.45
C MET A 253 -24.71 18.09 4.62
N GLN A 254 -23.66 17.35 4.24
CA GLN A 254 -23.77 16.06 3.56
C GLN A 254 -24.58 15.09 4.42
N LYS A 255 -25.65 14.53 3.85
CA LYS A 255 -26.31 13.35 4.44
C LYS A 255 -25.47 12.15 4.01
N VAL A 256 -24.96 11.38 4.96
CA VAL A 256 -24.43 10.05 4.65
C VAL A 256 -25.65 9.19 4.31
N HIS A 257 -25.79 8.80 3.04
CA HIS A 257 -26.80 7.81 2.67
C HIS A 257 -26.16 6.44 2.86
N VAL A 258 -26.59 5.73 3.89
CA VAL A 258 -26.41 4.27 3.94
C VAL A 258 -27.57 3.68 3.15
N GLU A 259 -27.29 3.30 1.90
CA GLU A 259 -28.18 2.42 1.16
C GLU A 259 -28.10 1.05 1.83
N LEU A 260 -29.10 0.75 2.66
CA LEU A 260 -29.35 -0.62 3.07
C LEU A 260 -29.67 -1.42 1.79
N PRO A 261 -29.07 -2.59 1.56
CA PRO A 261 -29.46 -3.44 0.44
C PRO A 261 -30.92 -3.90 0.62
N GLU A 262 -31.86 -3.16 0.05
CA GLU A 262 -33.24 -3.64 -0.11
C GLU A 262 -33.20 -4.81 -1.10
N GLU A 263 -33.63 -5.99 -0.63
CA GLU A 263 -33.90 -7.14 -1.48
C GLU A 263 -34.95 -6.74 -2.50
N LYS A 264 -34.53 -6.59 -3.77
CA LYS A 264 -35.44 -6.30 -4.88
C LYS A 264 -36.29 -7.54 -5.16
N PRO A 265 -37.64 -7.49 -5.02
CA PRO A 265 -38.49 -8.47 -5.66
C PRO A 265 -38.56 -8.11 -7.16
N ASP A 266 -38.08 -9.01 -8.02
CA ASP A 266 -38.37 -8.96 -9.45
C ASP A 266 -39.87 -9.27 -9.68
N ASP A 267 -40.60 -8.44 -10.43
CA ASP A 267 -41.36 -8.89 -11.62
C ASP A 267 -42.18 -7.78 -12.33
N VAL A 268 -41.96 -7.69 -13.66
CA VAL A 268 -42.93 -7.38 -14.75
C VAL A 268 -43.47 -5.92 -14.92
N PRO A 269 -43.52 -5.38 -16.17
CA PRO A 269 -43.93 -4.00 -16.49
C PRO A 269 -45.40 -3.87 -16.95
N GLU A 270 -45.94 -2.64 -17.08
CA GLU A 270 -47.03 -2.23 -18.01
C GLU A 270 -47.05 -0.69 -18.22
N GLU A 271 -47.85 -0.21 -19.18
CA GLU A 271 -47.71 1.08 -19.88
C GLU A 271 -48.58 2.27 -19.33
N ASP A 272 -48.46 3.42 -20.01
CA ASP A 272 -49.09 4.72 -19.72
C ASP A 272 -50.62 4.73 -19.55
N LEU A 273 -51.14 5.36 -18.48
CA LEU A 273 -52.48 5.99 -18.48
C LEU A 273 -52.61 7.21 -17.54
N THR A 274 -52.73 8.41 -18.14
CA THR A 274 -53.65 9.55 -17.80
C THR A 274 -53.88 10.01 -16.33
N SER A 275 -54.09 11.28 -15.96
CA SER A 275 -53.97 12.69 -16.44
C SER A 275 -54.81 13.55 -15.45
N VAL A 276 -55.18 14.82 -15.75
CA VAL A 276 -56.14 15.70 -14.99
C VAL A 276 -55.58 16.34 -13.69
N THR A 277 -55.61 17.66 -13.40
CA THR A 277 -56.21 18.86 -14.05
C THR A 277 -55.37 20.14 -13.83
N VAL A 278 -55.55 21.13 -14.70
CA VAL A 278 -55.01 22.51 -14.61
C VAL A 278 -55.96 23.43 -13.77
N PRO A 279 -55.57 24.66 -13.40
CA PRO A 279 -56.00 25.80 -14.22
C PRO A 279 -54.91 26.86 -14.53
N THR A 280 -54.92 27.33 -15.78
CA THR A 280 -54.08 28.41 -16.33
C THR A 280 -54.83 29.75 -16.33
N ILE A 281 -54.12 30.86 -16.08
CA ILE A 281 -54.44 32.20 -16.66
C ILE A 281 -53.12 32.84 -17.16
N PRO A 282 -53.14 33.60 -18.29
CA PRO A 282 -51.98 33.80 -19.19
C PRO A 282 -51.38 35.24 -19.07
N THR A 283 -50.40 35.75 -19.84
CA THR A 283 -50.28 35.79 -21.32
C THR A 283 -48.87 36.13 -21.85
N ASP A 284 -48.69 35.72 -23.12
CA ASP A 284 -47.95 36.33 -24.24
C ASP A 284 -46.45 36.66 -24.16
N ALA A 285 -45.73 36.01 -25.09
CA ALA A 285 -44.44 36.46 -25.57
C ALA A 285 -44.59 37.63 -26.56
N SER A 286 -43.95 38.77 -26.29
CA SER A 286 -43.57 39.71 -27.33
C SER A 286 -42.34 40.54 -26.92
N ARG A 287 -41.52 40.89 -27.92
CA ARG A 287 -40.46 41.90 -27.85
C ARG A 287 -39.20 41.55 -27.05
N ALA A 288 -38.50 40.49 -27.47
CA ALA A 288 -37.05 40.43 -27.25
C ALA A 288 -36.38 41.68 -27.86
N ASN A 289 -35.63 42.42 -27.04
CA ASN A 289 -35.11 43.75 -27.39
C ASN A 289 -33.87 43.65 -28.31
N PRO A 290 -33.87 44.24 -29.52
CA PRO A 290 -32.73 44.16 -30.45
C PRO A 290 -31.44 44.82 -29.93
N TRP A 291 -31.51 45.62 -28.86
CA TRP A 291 -30.35 46.28 -28.26
C TRP A 291 -29.39 45.34 -27.51
N LEU A 292 -29.74 44.06 -27.30
CA LEU A 292 -28.87 43.07 -26.66
C LEU A 292 -27.76 42.50 -27.57
N LEU A 293 -27.73 42.88 -28.85
CA LEU A 293 -26.70 42.45 -29.83
C LEU A 293 -25.68 43.56 -30.15
N GLY A 294 -25.16 44.23 -29.12
CA GLY A 294 -24.12 45.25 -29.24
C GLY A 294 -22.73 44.69 -29.53
N LYS A 295 -22.39 44.49 -30.81
CA LYS A 295 -20.98 44.34 -31.27
C LYS A 295 -20.38 45.71 -31.56
N PRO A 296 -19.24 46.12 -30.97
CA PRO A 296 -18.52 47.32 -31.43
C PRO A 296 -17.87 47.05 -32.79
N SER A 297 -18.14 47.91 -33.76
CA SER A 297 -17.52 47.86 -35.10
C SER A 297 -16.05 48.25 -35.05
N SER A 298 -15.23 47.58 -35.86
CA SER A 298 -13.92 48.10 -36.27
C SER A 298 -14.06 49.28 -37.23
N PRO A 299 -12.97 50.04 -37.43
CA PRO A 299 -12.73 50.72 -38.70
C PRO A 299 -11.40 50.33 -39.37
N ALA A 300 -11.47 50.23 -40.70
CA ALA A 300 -10.38 50.30 -41.68
C ALA A 300 -9.36 49.15 -41.79
N LYS A 301 -8.80 49.03 -43.00
CA LYS A 301 -8.07 47.87 -43.54
C LYS A 301 -7.04 48.36 -44.60
N GLU A 302 -6.02 47.52 -44.83
CA GLU A 302 -5.09 47.38 -45.99
C GLU A 302 -3.59 47.66 -45.73
N PRO A 303 -2.64 46.95 -46.39
CA PRO A 303 -2.66 45.52 -46.78
C PRO A 303 -1.30 44.78 -46.62
N GLU A 304 -1.26 43.53 -47.11
CA GLU A 304 -0.09 42.78 -47.64
C GLU A 304 1.06 42.30 -46.73
N ALA A 305 1.10 40.98 -46.49
CA ALA A 305 2.21 40.11 -46.88
C ALA A 305 1.72 38.64 -47.04
N GLN A 306 2.11 37.98 -48.13
CA GLN A 306 2.04 36.51 -48.32
C GLN A 306 3.20 35.86 -47.51
N GLU A 307 3.35 34.56 -47.24
CA GLU A 307 2.91 33.27 -47.82
C GLU A 307 2.75 32.26 -46.65
N GLY A 308 2.20 31.03 -46.77
CA GLY A 308 1.72 30.26 -47.91
C GLY A 308 0.84 29.08 -47.44
N GLN A 309 0.33 28.28 -48.38
CA GLN A 309 -0.71 27.26 -48.14
C GLN A 309 -0.18 25.89 -47.65
N GLY A 310 -1.03 25.15 -46.93
CA GLY A 310 -0.78 23.76 -46.50
C GLY A 310 -2.03 23.13 -45.91
N ASP A 311 -2.91 22.61 -46.77
CA ASP A 311 -4.26 22.10 -46.48
C ASP A 311 -4.27 20.66 -45.91
N VAL A 312 -4.97 20.42 -44.80
CA VAL A 312 -5.59 19.13 -44.43
C VAL A 312 -6.87 19.40 -43.62
N SER A 313 -7.97 18.75 -44.03
CA SER A 313 -9.31 18.94 -43.46
C SER A 313 -9.58 18.16 -42.16
N GLU A 314 -10.48 18.68 -41.31
CA GLU A 314 -11.13 17.90 -40.24
C GLU A 314 -12.10 16.84 -40.81
N PRO A 315 -12.40 15.79 -40.02
CA PRO A 315 -13.81 15.43 -39.88
C PRO A 315 -14.25 15.12 -38.44
N GLY A 316 -15.40 15.68 -38.06
CA GLY A 316 -16.46 14.95 -37.34
C GLY A 316 -16.23 14.61 -35.86
N VAL A 317 -16.64 15.53 -34.97
CA VAL A 317 -16.95 15.17 -33.58
C VAL A 317 -18.20 14.28 -33.55
N ALA A 318 -18.03 13.03 -33.12
CA ALA A 318 -19.13 12.13 -32.78
C ALA A 318 -19.19 11.96 -31.25
N GLU A 319 -20.33 12.30 -30.64
CA GLU A 319 -20.58 12.05 -29.23
C GLU A 319 -20.71 10.54 -28.97
N SER A 320 -19.91 10.00 -28.04
CA SER A 320 -20.09 8.63 -27.53
C SER A 320 -19.79 8.56 -26.03
N LYS A 321 -20.88 8.46 -25.27
CA LYS A 321 -21.06 8.06 -23.86
C LYS A 321 -19.79 7.77 -23.02
N GLU A 322 -19.57 8.64 -22.04
CA GLU A 322 -18.70 8.40 -20.87
C GLU A 322 -19.37 7.44 -19.85
N GLU A 323 -19.22 6.12 -19.99
CA GLU A 323 -19.54 5.17 -18.91
C GLU A 323 -18.47 4.06 -18.84
N MET A 324 -17.97 3.76 -17.63
CA MET A 324 -16.98 2.71 -17.26
C MET A 324 -15.47 2.96 -17.53
N GLU A 325 -14.85 3.95 -16.86
CA GLU A 325 -13.38 4.03 -16.68
C GLU A 325 -12.91 4.34 -15.22
N GLU A 326 -13.76 4.14 -14.19
CA GLU A 326 -13.37 4.49 -12.79
C GLU A 326 -12.64 3.38 -12.00
N GLU A 327 -12.60 2.12 -12.46
CA GLU A 327 -11.95 1.03 -11.71
C GLU A 327 -10.43 0.90 -11.96
N GLU A 328 -9.92 1.23 -13.16
CA GLU A 328 -8.50 1.03 -13.49
C GLU A 328 -7.58 2.19 -13.04
N GLU A 329 -8.03 3.46 -13.14
CA GLU A 329 -7.27 4.62 -12.61
C GLU A 329 -6.95 4.51 -11.10
N MET A 330 -7.70 3.67 -10.39
CA MET A 330 -7.57 3.45 -8.95
C MET A 330 -6.35 2.61 -8.59
N SER A 331 -5.85 1.81 -9.55
CA SER A 331 -4.61 1.02 -9.49
C SER A 331 -3.39 1.91 -9.76
N ASP A 332 -3.42 2.69 -10.85
CA ASP A 332 -2.27 3.48 -11.31
C ASP A 332 -1.82 4.56 -10.31
N GLU A 333 -2.74 5.23 -9.62
CA GLU A 333 -2.38 6.18 -8.56
C GLU A 333 -1.76 5.50 -7.34
N GLU A 334 -2.07 4.22 -7.09
CA GLU A 334 -1.52 3.42 -5.99
C GLU A 334 -0.17 2.79 -6.37
N ALA A 335 -0.04 2.28 -7.60
CA ALA A 335 1.22 1.90 -8.21
C ALA A 335 2.22 3.07 -8.20
N LEU A 336 1.79 4.29 -8.57
CA LEU A 336 2.65 5.48 -8.53
C LEU A 336 3.14 5.82 -7.10
N LEU A 337 2.30 5.62 -6.07
CA LEU A 337 2.74 5.77 -4.68
C LEU A 337 3.75 4.70 -4.27
N GLN A 338 3.53 3.46 -4.71
CA GLN A 338 4.46 2.36 -4.49
C GLN A 338 5.78 2.61 -5.22
N ASP A 339 5.79 3.11 -6.45
CA ASP A 339 6.97 3.53 -7.20
C ASP A 339 7.76 4.65 -6.49
N PHE A 340 7.06 5.64 -5.95
CA PHE A 340 7.71 6.69 -5.15
C PHE A 340 8.29 6.15 -3.84
N ALA A 341 7.68 5.11 -3.24
CA ALA A 341 8.23 4.42 -2.08
C ALA A 341 9.42 3.52 -2.45
N GLN A 342 9.35 2.77 -3.55
CA GLN A 342 10.41 1.92 -4.07
C GLN A 342 11.64 2.74 -4.47
N LYS A 343 11.48 3.81 -5.27
CA LYS A 343 12.58 4.75 -5.61
C LYS A 343 13.22 5.37 -4.37
N ARG A 344 12.45 5.60 -3.31
CA ARG A 344 12.97 6.07 -2.02
C ARG A 344 13.75 4.98 -1.28
N ASN A 345 13.26 3.75 -1.27
CA ASN A 345 13.95 2.61 -0.66
C ASN A 345 15.28 2.32 -1.37
N VAL A 346 15.30 2.33 -2.71
CA VAL A 346 16.54 2.20 -3.52
C VAL A 346 17.54 3.29 -3.15
N ARG A 347 17.09 4.55 -3.05
CA ARG A 347 17.97 5.66 -2.63
C ARG A 347 18.49 5.50 -1.19
N GLN A 348 17.67 5.00 -0.26
CA GLN A 348 18.11 4.72 1.11
C GLN A 348 19.07 3.53 1.21
N GLN A 349 18.98 2.55 0.30
CA GLN A 349 19.94 1.46 0.18
C GLN A 349 21.27 1.95 -0.42
N GLN A 350 21.25 2.88 -1.37
CA GLN A 350 22.46 3.53 -1.89
C GLN A 350 23.13 4.45 -0.84
N GLU A 351 22.36 5.29 -0.14
CA GLU A 351 22.87 6.17 0.94
C GLU A 351 23.33 5.38 2.20
N GLY A 352 23.10 4.06 2.26
CA GLY A 352 23.48 3.19 3.38
C GLY A 352 24.74 2.34 3.15
N SER A 353 25.38 2.42 1.98
CA SER A 353 26.63 1.71 1.69
C SER A 353 27.83 2.54 2.18
N PRO A 354 28.71 2.01 3.06
CA PRO A 354 29.87 2.78 3.53
C PRO A 354 30.95 2.81 2.45
N GLU A 355 31.05 3.92 1.72
CA GLU A 355 32.27 4.23 0.97
C GLU A 355 33.41 4.48 1.96
N GLY A 356 34.49 3.69 1.86
CA GLY A 356 35.70 3.89 2.65
C GLY A 356 36.46 5.13 2.16
N PRO A 357 37.17 5.86 3.06
CA PRO A 357 37.89 7.06 2.66
C PRO A 357 39.09 6.70 1.78
N GLY A 358 39.03 7.09 0.51
CA GLY A 358 40.20 7.11 -0.38
C GLY A 358 41.23 8.11 0.14
N ALA A 359 42.51 7.75 0.05
CA ALA A 359 43.60 8.63 0.42
C ALA A 359 43.85 9.68 -0.67
N ASP A 360 44.08 10.93 -0.25
CA ASP A 360 44.85 11.90 -1.02
C ASP A 360 45.88 12.54 -0.09
N ALA A 361 47.11 12.69 -0.59
CA ALA A 361 48.26 13.14 0.19
C ALA A 361 48.90 14.37 -0.48
N THR A 362 49.11 15.44 0.28
CA THR A 362 50.06 16.52 -0.04
C THR A 362 50.62 17.13 1.25
N GLU A 363 51.96 17.10 1.33
CA GLU A 363 52.93 18.07 1.91
C GLU A 363 52.48 18.95 3.11
N ALA A 364 53.07 18.92 4.33
CA ALA A 364 54.46 18.89 4.85
C ALA A 364 54.97 20.26 5.38
N VAL A 365 55.90 20.25 6.36
CA VAL A 365 56.59 21.40 7.01
C VAL A 365 55.74 22.15 8.08
N SER A 366 56.15 22.38 9.35
CA SER A 366 57.40 22.11 10.10
C SER A 366 57.22 21.98 11.64
N GLU A 367 58.20 21.33 12.26
CA GLU A 367 58.57 21.10 13.69
C GLU A 367 58.78 22.36 14.60
N PRO A 368 59.16 22.26 15.91
CA PRO A 368 59.58 21.07 16.70
C PRO A 368 58.98 20.88 18.12
N LEU A 369 59.12 19.64 18.63
CA LEU A 369 59.34 19.32 20.05
C LEU A 369 60.82 18.97 20.25
N GLY A 370 61.42 19.32 21.39
CA GLY A 370 62.83 19.03 21.69
C GLY A 370 63.02 18.04 22.85
N GLY A 371 64.14 17.30 22.81
CA GLY A 371 64.76 16.70 24.01
C GLY A 371 64.51 15.20 24.26
N ILE A 372 65.42 14.37 23.75
CA ILE A 372 65.63 12.94 24.09
C ILE A 372 66.77 12.83 25.15
N PRO A 373 67.31 11.67 25.56
CA PRO A 373 66.74 10.32 25.82
C PRO A 373 67.13 9.79 27.24
N VAL A 374 66.82 8.53 27.56
CA VAL A 374 67.78 7.44 27.91
C VAL A 374 67.02 6.19 28.38
N THR A 375 67.49 5.01 27.97
CA THR A 375 66.91 3.68 28.27
C THR A 375 67.96 2.79 29.01
N PRO A 376 67.85 1.45 29.12
CA PRO A 376 67.65 0.79 30.41
C PRO A 376 68.81 -0.13 30.85
N ILE A 377 68.74 -0.66 32.08
CA ILE A 377 69.59 -1.78 32.53
C ILE A 377 68.72 -2.83 33.24
N CYS A 378 69.00 -4.11 32.96
CA CYS A 378 68.32 -5.31 33.49
C CYS A 378 69.20 -6.06 34.52
N ALA A 379 68.70 -7.22 34.98
CA ALA A 379 69.44 -8.28 35.70
C ALA A 379 69.63 -8.01 37.22
N GLU A 380 69.58 -8.94 38.20
CA GLU A 380 69.19 -10.38 38.31
C GLU A 380 68.37 -10.54 39.64
N ALA A 381 67.93 -11.69 40.19
CA ALA A 381 68.13 -13.12 39.93
C ALA A 381 66.94 -13.99 40.47
N GLU A 382 67.15 -15.31 40.54
CA GLU A 382 66.66 -16.38 41.46
C GLU A 382 65.42 -16.13 42.38
N ALA A 383 64.36 -16.97 42.47
CA ALA A 383 64.16 -18.43 42.43
C ALA A 383 64.15 -19.16 43.80
N SER A 384 63.25 -20.15 43.92
CA SER A 384 63.18 -21.26 44.89
C SER A 384 62.32 -21.11 46.17
N ALA A 385 61.42 -22.09 46.35
CA ALA A 385 60.78 -22.61 47.58
C ALA A 385 60.10 -21.63 48.56
N GLY A 386 58.91 -21.90 49.11
CA GLY A 386 58.13 -23.14 49.23
C GLY A 386 57.48 -23.20 50.62
N VAL A 387 56.83 -24.31 50.95
CA VAL A 387 56.25 -24.65 52.28
C VAL A 387 54.84 -24.10 52.58
N GLU A 388 53.88 -25.03 52.48
CA GLU A 388 52.55 -25.11 53.12
C GLU A 388 52.59 -24.89 54.65
N PRO A 389 51.48 -24.53 55.34
CA PRO A 389 50.22 -25.31 55.33
C PRO A 389 48.92 -24.52 55.14
#